data_AF-A0A960B0H4-F1
#
_entry.id   AF-A0A960B0H4-F1
#
_cell.length_a   1.000
_cell.length_b   1.000
_cell.length_c   1.000
_cell.angle_alpha   90.00
_cell.angle_beta   90.00
_cell.angle_gamma   90.00
#
_symmetry.space_group_name_H-M   'P 1'
#
loop_
_entity.id
_entity.type
_entity.pdbx_description
1 polymer ?
#
loop_
_entity_poly.entity_id
_entity_poly.type
_entity_poly.pdbx_seq_one_letter_code
_entity_poly.pdbx_strand_id
1 'polypeptide(L)'
;HEAIKEAAVGVALAMRQGQAENDVFDRLAADERLGLSKAQIDALVADPITFTGAALAQTQEVCRRVAAIVALHPDAAAYSPGAIL
;
A
#
# COMPACT_ATOMS: atom_id res chain seq x y z
N HIS A 1 10.64 11.62 16.57
CA HIS A 1 11.16 10.39 15.95
C HIS A 1 11.16 9.23 16.95
N GLU A 2 11.82 9.35 18.11
CA GLU A 2 11.87 8.25 19.10
C GLU A 2 10.49 7.74 19.54
N ALA A 3 9.52 8.62 19.83
CA ALA A 3 8.13 8.22 20.15
C ALA A 3 7.49 7.31 19.08
N ILE A 4 7.71 7.63 17.81
CA ILE A 4 7.17 6.85 16.67
C ILE A 4 7.87 5.49 16.59
N LYS A 5 9.19 5.47 16.79
CA LYS A 5 10.00 4.25 16.76
C LYS A 5 9.64 3.31 17.92
N GLU A 6 9.49 3.83 19.13
CA GLU A 6 9.07 3.08 20.32
C GLU A 6 7.72 2.41 20.09
N ALA A 7 6.73 3.16 19.60
CA ALA A 7 5.42 2.62 19.26
C ALA A 7 5.52 1.53 18.17
N ALA A 8 6.19 1.82 17.05
CA ALA A 8 6.29 0.89 15.92
C ALA A 8 7.02 -0.42 16.29
N VAL A 9 8.14 -0.34 17.01
CA VAL A 9 8.89 -1.52 17.48
C VAL A 9 8.09 -2.28 18.52
N GLY A 10 7.44 -1.58 19.45
CA GLY A 10 6.60 -2.19 20.48
C GLY A 10 5.42 -2.98 19.89
N VAL A 11 4.74 -2.45 18.87
CA VAL A 11 3.66 -3.16 18.17
C VAL A 11 4.22 -4.35 17.39
N ALA A 12 5.30 -4.16 16.63
CA ALA A 12 5.91 -5.24 15.87
C ALA A 12 6.35 -6.41 16.77
N LEU A 13 6.83 -6.14 17.99
CA LEU A 13 7.16 -7.17 18.97
C LEU A 13 5.91 -7.87 19.52
N ALA A 14 4.88 -7.11 19.89
CA ALA A 14 3.62 -7.67 20.39
C ALA A 14 2.94 -8.57 19.35
N MET A 15 2.94 -8.17 18.08
CA MET A 15 2.41 -8.97 16.97
C MET A 15 3.18 -10.29 16.82
N ARG A 16 4.51 -10.26 16.92
CA ARG A 16 5.34 -11.48 16.93
C ARG A 16 5.05 -12.41 18.11
N GLN A 17 4.54 -11.87 19.22
CA GLN A 17 4.18 -12.62 20.42
C GLN A 17 2.72 -13.10 20.42
N GLY A 18 1.95 -12.82 19.36
CA GLY A 18 0.60 -13.33 19.18
C GLY A 18 -0.51 -12.27 19.22
N GLN A 19 -0.19 -10.98 19.32
CA GLN A 19 -1.18 -9.92 19.11
C GLN A 19 -1.64 -9.94 17.65
N ALA A 20 -2.94 -10.14 17.40
CA ALA A 20 -3.49 -10.21 16.05
C ALA A 20 -3.57 -8.82 15.38
N GLU A 21 -4.04 -7.83 16.14
CA GLU A 21 -4.31 -6.48 15.63
C GLU A 21 -3.07 -5.59 15.69
N ASN A 22 -2.95 -4.70 14.70
CA ASN A 22 -1.93 -3.64 14.71
C ASN A 22 -2.53 -2.37 15.33
N ASP A 23 -2.14 -2.08 16.57
CA ASP A 23 -2.61 -0.95 17.38
C ASP A 23 -1.66 0.27 17.34
N VAL A 24 -0.79 0.37 16.32
CA VAL A 24 0.25 1.42 16.28
C VAL A 24 -0.33 2.82 16.33
N PHE A 25 -1.47 3.07 15.67
CA PHE A 25 -2.11 4.38 15.67
C PHE A 25 -2.70 4.75 17.02
N ASP A 26 -3.19 3.76 17.77
CA ASP A 26 -3.69 3.99 19.13
C ASP A 26 -2.55 4.35 20.09
N ARG A 27 -1.40 3.66 19.97
CA ARG A 27 -0.21 3.97 20.76
C ARG A 27 0.37 5.34 20.45
N LEU A 28 0.36 5.74 19.18
CA LEU A 28 0.79 7.09 18.77
C LEU A 28 -0.18 8.16 19.29
N ALA A 29 -1.49 7.92 19.25
CA ALA A 29 -2.49 8.85 19.76
C ALA A 29 -2.43 9.01 21.29
N ALA A 30 -2.03 7.97 22.01
CA ALA A 30 -1.86 7.99 23.47
C ALA A 30 -0.55 8.66 23.93
N ASP A 31 0.38 8.96 23.01
CA ASP A 31 1.66 9.58 23.34
C ASP A 31 1.56 11.11 23.31
N GLU A 32 1.49 11.72 24.50
CA GLU A 32 1.41 13.17 24.67
C GLU A 32 2.56 13.94 24.01
N ARG A 33 3.73 13.30 23.81
CA ARG A 33 4.89 13.94 23.13
C ARG A 33 4.60 14.27 21.67
N LEU A 34 3.65 13.58 21.05
CA LEU A 34 3.29 13.77 19.65
C LEU A 34 2.23 14.86 19.47
N GLY A 35 1.38 15.10 20.48
CA GLY A 35 0.33 16.12 20.41
C GLY A 35 -0.69 15.87 19.27
N LEU A 36 -0.84 14.61 18.84
CA LEU A 36 -1.75 14.20 17.77
C LEU A 36 -2.88 13.36 18.33
N SER A 37 -4.11 13.71 17.97
CA SER A 37 -5.28 12.89 18.26
C SER A 37 -5.39 11.70 17.30
N LYS A 38 -6.14 10.67 17.70
CA LYS A 38 -6.45 9.52 16.84
C LYS A 38 -7.09 9.93 15.51
N ALA A 39 -8.01 10.90 15.54
CA ALA A 39 -8.67 11.41 14.33
C ALA A 39 -7.68 12.11 13.38
N GLN A 40 -6.68 12.81 13.90
CA GLN A 40 -5.64 13.43 13.07
C GLN A 40 -4.75 12.37 12.43
N ILE A 41 -4.37 11.33 13.18
CA ILE A 41 -3.59 10.20 12.66
C ILE A 41 -4.38 9.46 11.57
N ASP A 42 -5.66 9.20 11.79
CA ASP A 42 -6.53 8.53 10.82
C ASP A 42 -6.66 9.35 9.53
N ALA A 43 -6.80 10.67 9.65
CA ALA A 43 -6.82 11.57 8.49
C ALA A 43 -5.52 11.54 7.68
N LEU A 44 -4.36 11.39 8.35
CA LEU A 44 -3.05 11.30 7.67
C LEU A 44 -2.89 10.02 6.84
N VAL A 45 -3.59 8.94 7.21
CA VAL A 45 -3.50 7.63 6.53
C VAL A 45 -4.75 7.26 5.73
N ALA A 46 -5.70 8.18 5.62
CA ALA A 46 -7.00 7.94 5.02
C ALA A 46 -6.96 7.68 3.50
N ASP A 47 -5.87 8.03 2.82
CA ASP A 47 -5.73 7.87 1.37
C ASP A 47 -4.58 6.92 0.98
N PRO A 48 -4.84 5.59 0.90
CA PRO A 48 -3.82 4.59 0.63
C PRO A 48 -3.07 4.78 -0.69
N ILE A 49 -3.71 5.36 -1.72
CA ILE A 49 -3.10 5.48 -3.05
C ILE A 49 -1.89 6.42 -3.02
N THR A 50 -1.89 7.41 -2.11
CA THR A 50 -0.79 8.36 -1.96
C THR A 50 0.50 7.72 -1.48
N PHE A 51 0.41 6.58 -0.79
CA PHE A 51 1.58 5.80 -0.34
C PHE A 51 2.20 4.94 -1.45
N THR A 52 1.58 4.86 -2.63
CA THR A 52 2.09 4.05 -3.76
C THR A 52 3.10 4.80 -4.64
N GLY A 53 3.34 6.08 -4.37
CA GLY A 53 4.31 6.89 -5.09
C GLY A 53 4.02 6.94 -6.59
N ALA A 54 4.99 6.55 -7.42
CA ALA A 54 4.88 6.58 -8.88
C ALA A 54 4.20 5.34 -9.50
N ALA A 55 3.66 4.42 -8.68
CA ALA A 55 3.11 3.15 -9.17
C ALA A 55 2.08 3.34 -10.29
N LEU A 56 1.17 4.32 -10.14
CA LEU A 56 0.17 4.63 -11.15
C LEU A 56 0.81 4.99 -12.51
N ALA A 57 1.76 5.93 -12.49
CA ALA A 57 2.43 6.40 -13.71
C ALA A 57 3.26 5.27 -14.35
N GLN A 58 3.92 4.45 -13.54
CA GLN A 58 4.71 3.31 -14.00
C GLN A 58 3.82 2.24 -14.66
N THR A 59 2.69 1.89 -14.05
CA THR A 59 1.72 0.95 -14.63
C THR A 59 1.13 1.49 -15.93
N GLN A 60 0.76 2.77 -15.97
CA GLN A 60 0.25 3.41 -17.17
C GLN A 60 1.27 3.38 -18.32
N GLU A 61 2.54 3.61 -18.03
CA GLU A 61 3.60 3.54 -19.04
C GLU A 61 3.77 2.13 -19.61
N VAL A 62 3.70 1.10 -18.76
CA VAL A 62 3.69 -0.30 -19.23
C VAL A 62 2.47 -0.57 -20.12
N CYS A 63 1.27 -0.17 -19.69
CA CYS A 63 0.05 -0.33 -20.49
C CYS A 63 0.16 0.38 -21.85
N ARG A 64 0.73 1.59 -21.89
CA ARG A 64 0.95 2.34 -23.13
C ARG A 64 1.89 1.61 -24.08
N ARG A 65 2.99 1.05 -23.57
CA ARG A 65 3.94 0.26 -24.36
C ARG A 65 3.31 -1.02 -24.91
N VAL A 66 2.53 -1.72 -24.09
CA VAL A 66 1.78 -2.91 -24.52
C VAL A 66 0.75 -2.54 -25.60
N ALA A 67 0.00 -1.45 -25.41
CA ALA A 67 -1.00 -1.00 -26.38
C ALA A 67 -0.38 -0.70 -27.76
N ALA A 68 0.82 -0.12 -27.80
CA ALA A 68 1.55 0.10 -29.05
C ALA A 68 1.87 -1.21 -29.80
N ILE A 69 2.23 -2.26 -29.07
CA ILE A 69 2.51 -3.59 -29.65
C ILE A 69 1.20 -4.25 -30.12
N VAL A 70 0.14 -4.18 -29.31
CA VAL A 70 -1.19 -4.73 -29.65
C VAL A 70 -1.72 -4.08 -30.92
N ALA A 71 -1.54 -2.77 -31.10
CA ALA A 71 -1.96 -2.06 -32.31
C ALA A 71 -1.23 -2.54 -33.58
N LEU A 72 0.02 -3.01 -33.47
CA LEU A 72 0.78 -3.58 -34.59
C LEU A 72 0.38 -5.03 -34.91
N HIS A 73 -0.15 -5.76 -33.92
CA HIS A 73 -0.44 -7.18 -34.02
C HIS A 73 -1.82 -7.54 -33.43
N PRO A 74 -2.93 -7.03 -33.98
CA PRO A 74 -4.26 -7.21 -33.40
C PRO A 74 -4.70 -8.68 -33.36
N ASP A 75 -4.44 -9.46 -34.42
CA ASP A 75 -4.83 -10.87 -34.49
C ASP A 75 -4.06 -11.73 -33.49
N ALA A 76 -2.77 -11.46 -33.30
CA ALA A 76 -1.94 -12.17 -32.33
C ALA A 76 -2.33 -11.80 -30.88
N ALA A 77 -2.69 -10.55 -30.64
CA ALA A 77 -3.17 -10.09 -29.32
C ALA A 77 -4.55 -10.68 -28.96
N ALA A 78 -5.38 -10.99 -29.95
CA ALA A 78 -6.70 -11.60 -29.76
C ALA A 78 -6.66 -13.13 -29.57
N TYR A 79 -5.47 -13.75 -29.62
CA TYR A 79 -5.34 -15.19 -29.44
C TYR A 79 -5.80 -15.61 -28.04
N SER A 80 -6.77 -16.52 -28.01
CA SER A 80 -7.13 -17.28 -26.82
C SER A 80 -6.72 -18.73 -27.04
N PRO A 81 -6.03 -19.38 -26.08
CA PRO A 81 -5.76 -20.80 -26.17
C PRO A 81 -7.09 -21.57 -26.25
N GLY A 82 -7.12 -22.60 -27.10
CA GLY A 82 -8.26 -23.51 -27.18
C GLY A 82 -8.41 -24.32 -25.90
N ALA A 83 -9.62 -24.83 -25.65
CA ALA A 83 -9.86 -25.76 -24.56
C ALA A 83 -9.01 -27.02 -24.79
N ILE A 84 -8.08 -27.29 -23.88
CA ILE A 84 -7.38 -28.57 -23.83
C ILE A 84 -8.40 -29.61 -23.34
N LEU A 85 -8.65 -30.66 -24.13
CA LEU A 85 -9.36 -31.88 -23.72
C LEU A 85 -8.38 -32.85 -23.06
#